data_AF-A0A356W0X3-F1
#
_entry.id   AF-A0A356W0X3-F1
#
_cell.length_a   1.000
_cell.length_b   1.000
_cell.length_c   1.000
_cell.angle_alpha   90.00
_cell.angle_beta   90.00
_cell.angle_gamma   90.00
#
_symmetry.space_group_name_H-M   'P 1'
#
loop_
_entity.id
_entity.type
_entity.pdbx_description
1 polymer ?
#
loop_
_entity_poly.entity_id
_entity_poly.type
_entity_poly.pdbx_seq_one_letter_code
_entity_poly.pdbx_strand_id
1 'polypeptide(L)' 'MAQTPTPHNQAKAGEIAKTVLMPGDPLRAKYIAETYLKDAKCFNTVRNMLGYTGTYHGKKVSVMGGGMGMPSVGIYTY' A
#
# COMPACT_ATOMS: atom_id res chain seq x y z
N MET A 1 5.71 8.13 20.55
CA MET A 1 6.12 7.07 19.61
C MET A 1 5.23 7.19 18.39
N ALA A 2 5.78 7.24 17.18
CA ALA A 2 4.96 7.25 15.97
C ALA A 2 4.08 5.99 15.97
N GLN A 3 2.77 6.14 15.87
CA GLN A 3 1.83 5.02 15.82
C GLN A 3 2.02 4.29 14.50
N THR A 4 2.98 3.35 14.47
CA THR A 4 3.10 2.35 13.42
C THR A 4 2.19 1.20 13.82
N PRO A 5 1.00 1.05 13.22
CA PRO A 5 -0.08 0.31 13.87
C PRO A 5 0.14 -1.23 13.78
N THR A 6 1.03 -1.72 12.90
CA THR A 6 1.61 -3.08 13.01
C THR A 6 3.11 -3.11 12.67
N PRO A 7 3.87 -4.12 13.13
CA PRO A 7 5.25 -4.35 12.68
C PRO A 7 5.36 -4.83 11.21
N HIS A 8 4.26 -4.91 10.46
CA HIS A 8 4.21 -5.35 9.06
C HIS A 8 4.09 -4.17 8.08
N ASN A 9 3.79 -2.97 8.58
CA ASN A 9 3.56 -1.79 7.76
C ASN A 9 4.25 -0.57 8.37
N GLN A 10 5.19 0.04 7.64
CA GLN A 10 5.92 1.23 8.08
C GLN A 10 5.28 2.57 7.66
N ALA A 11 4.06 2.55 7.12
CA ALA A 11 3.34 3.75 6.72
C ALA A 11 3.18 4.73 7.88
N LYS A 12 3.42 6.02 7.62
CA LYS A 12 3.10 7.11 8.55
C LYS A 12 1.66 7.58 8.37
N ALA A 13 1.14 8.22 9.41
CA ALA A 13 -0.18 8.84 9.35
C ALA A 13 -0.28 9.80 8.15
N GLY A 14 -1.31 9.60 7.31
CA GLY A 14 -1.55 10.39 6.10
C GLY A 14 -0.84 9.91 4.83
N GLU A 15 0.05 8.92 4.91
CA GLU A 15 0.70 8.34 3.72
C GLU A 15 -0.24 7.44 2.93
N ILE A 16 -1.15 6.71 3.59
CA ILE A 16 -2.17 5.88 2.94
C ILE A 16 -3.38 6.75 2.57
N ALA A 17 -3.86 6.63 1.34
CA ALA A 17 -5.04 7.32 0.84
C ALA A 17 -6.33 6.68 1.34
N LYS A 18 -7.44 7.42 1.26
CA LYS A 18 -8.78 6.89 1.61
C LYS A 18 -9.17 5.68 0.74
N THR A 19 -8.77 5.69 -0.53
CA THR A 19 -9.03 4.60 -1.47
C THR A 19 -7.77 3.79 -1.67
N VAL A 20 -7.84 2.48 -1.41
CA VAL A 20 -6.71 1.55 -1.51
C VAL A 20 -7.08 0.39 -2.43
N LEU A 21 -6.26 0.12 -3.45
CA LEU A 21 -6.32 -1.10 -4.26
C LEU A 21 -5.41 -2.15 -3.64
N MET A 22 -5.90 -3.36 -3.42
CA MET A 22 -5.17 -4.41 -2.69
C MET A 22 -4.99 -5.71 -3.49
N PRO A 23 -4.07 -5.74 -4.48
CA PRO A 23 -3.72 -7.00 -5.14
C PRO A 23 -3.01 -7.95 -4.15
N GLY A 24 -3.18 -9.27 -4.31
CA GLY A 24 -2.46 -10.24 -3.49
C GLY A 24 -0.94 -10.22 -3.71
N ASP A 25 -0.50 -10.13 -4.97
CA ASP A 25 0.92 -10.09 -5.35
C ASP A 25 1.51 -8.67 -5.17
N PRO A 26 2.55 -8.49 -4.34
CA PRO A 26 3.24 -7.21 -4.19
C PRO A 26 3.86 -6.66 -5.48
N LEU A 27 4.30 -7.52 -6.41
CA LEU A 27 4.83 -7.07 -7.69
C LEU A 27 3.74 -6.46 -8.57
N ARG A 28 2.49 -6.92 -8.42
CA ARG A 28 1.34 -6.27 -9.06
C ARG A 28 1.06 -4.91 -8.45
N ALA A 29 1.22 -4.73 -7.14
CA ALA A 29 1.10 -3.42 -6.51
C ALA A 29 2.13 -2.43 -7.08
N LYS A 30 3.39 -2.87 -7.21
CA LYS A 30 4.46 -2.11 -7.86
C LYS A 30 4.14 -1.76 -9.31
N TYR A 31 3.74 -2.76 -10.10
CA TYR A 31 3.37 -2.55 -11.51
C TYR A 31 2.26 -1.51 -11.66
N ILE A 32 1.20 -1.60 -10.86
CA ILE A 32 0.10 -0.62 -10.91
C ILE A 32 0.59 0.77 -10.52
N ALA A 33 1.41 0.87 -9.46
CA ALA A 33 1.95 2.14 -8.99
C ALA A 33 2.83 2.83 -10.06
N GLU A 34 3.73 2.08 -10.70
CA GLU A 34 4.65 2.60 -11.71
C GLU A 34 3.96 2.92 -13.04
N THR A 35 2.89 2.19 -13.38
CA THR A 35 2.21 2.34 -14.68
C THR A 35 1.11 3.40 -14.66
N TYR A 36 0.35 3.51 -13.56
CA TYR A 36 -0.90 4.30 -13.54
C TYR A 36 -0.89 5.48 -12.59
N LEU A 37 -0.09 5.46 -11.52
CA LEU A 37 -0.10 6.55 -10.54
C LEU A 37 0.91 7.65 -10.93
N LYS A 38 0.49 8.90 -10.79
CA LYS A 38 1.39 10.06 -10.82
C LYS A 38 1.98 10.28 -9.43
N ASP A 39 3.24 10.69 -9.37
CA ASP A 39 3.97 11.00 -8.13
C ASP A 39 3.91 9.86 -7.09
N ALA A 40 3.99 8.61 -7.56
CA ALA A 40 3.92 7.43 -6.71
C ALA A 40 5.08 7.41 -5.70
N LYS A 41 4.75 7.38 -4.41
CA LYS A 41 5.71 7.25 -3.31
C LYS A 41 5.51 5.92 -2.61
N CYS A 42 6.59 5.14 -2.50
CA CYS A 42 6.60 3.90 -1.74
C CYS A 42 6.57 4.22 -0.25
N PHE A 43 5.55 3.76 0.47
CA PHE A 43 5.43 3.92 1.92
C PHE A 43 5.76 2.62 2.66
N ASN A 44 5.66 1.44 2.03
CA ASN A 44 5.95 0.16 2.68
C ASN A 44 6.77 -0.78 1.81
N THR A 45 7.79 -1.37 2.42
CA THR A 45 8.59 -2.48 1.87
C THR A 45 8.77 -3.62 2.86
N VAL A 46 8.25 -3.47 4.09
CA VAL A 46 8.38 -4.46 5.16
C VAL A 46 7.77 -5.78 4.71
N ARG A 47 8.52 -6.88 4.92
CA ARG A 47 8.12 -8.26 4.55
C ARG A 47 7.79 -8.42 3.05
N ASN A 48 8.40 -7.59 2.21
CA ASN A 48 8.11 -7.52 0.78
C ASN A 48 6.65 -7.13 0.45
N MET A 49 5.92 -6.54 1.40
CA MET A 49 4.57 -6.06 1.17
C MET A 49 4.58 -4.64 0.63
N LEU A 50 4.80 -4.53 -0.68
CA LEU A 50 4.97 -3.26 -1.35
C LEU A 50 3.68 -2.43 -1.29
N GLY A 51 3.83 -1.17 -0.86
CA GLY A 51 2.75 -0.21 -0.73
C GLY A 51 3.15 1.15 -1.28
N TYR A 52 2.30 1.72 -2.11
CA TYR A 52 2.52 3.00 -2.80
C TYR A 52 1.31 3.91 -2.67
N THR A 53 1.56 5.22 -2.64
CA THR A 53 0.52 6.24 -2.75
C THR A 53 0.89 7.24 -3.82
N GLY A 54 -0.06 7.59 -4.67
CA GLY A 54 0.10 8.61 -5.70
C GLY A 54 -1.25 9.19 -6.10
N THR A 55 -1.31 9.77 -7.29
CA THR A 55 -2.52 10.41 -7.82
C THR A 55 -2.96 9.74 -9.12
N TYR A 56 -4.24 9.39 -9.22
CA TYR A 56 -4.87 8.86 -10.42
C TYR A 56 -6.07 9.73 -10.77
N HIS A 57 -6.08 10.35 -11.96
CA HIS A 57 -7.09 11.33 -12.40
C HIS A 57 -7.44 12.39 -11.33
N GLY A 58 -6.42 12.99 -10.71
CA GLY A 58 -6.59 14.01 -9.67
C GLY A 58 -7.03 13.48 -8.31
N LYS A 59 -7.22 12.16 -8.15
CA LYS A 59 -7.61 11.53 -6.89
C LYS A 59 -6.39 10.85 -6.25
N LYS A 60 -6.17 11.10 -4.96
CA LYS A 60 -5.16 10.40 -4.17
C LYS A 60 -5.59 8.94 -3.98
N VAL A 61 -4.78 7.99 -4.43
CA VAL A 61 -5.04 6.55 -4.38
C VAL A 61 -3.80 5.83 -3.88
N SER A 62 -4.00 4.80 -3.07
CA SER A 62 -2.94 3.89 -2.66
C SER A 62 -3.11 2.52 -3.32
N VAL A 63 -1.99 1.83 -3.53
CA VAL A 63 -1.96 0.44 -4.00
C VAL A 63 -1.01 -0.33 -3.10
N MET A 64 -1.47 -1.42 -2.51
CA MET A 64 -0.67 -2.18 -1.54
C MET A 64 -0.90 -3.67 -1.69
N GLY A 65 0.16 -4.47 -1.60
CA GLY A 65 0.03 -5.92 -1.55
C GLY A 65 -0.81 -6.37 -0.34
N GLY A 66 -1.70 -7.36 -0.55
CA GLY A 66 -2.45 -8.02 0.52
C GLY A 66 -1.92 -9.39 0.91
N GLY A 67 -0.98 -9.95 0.12
CA GLY A 67 -0.50 -11.30 0.28
C GLY A 67 -1.53 -12.36 -0.10
N MET A 68 -1.24 -13.61 0.25
CA MET A 68 -2.11 -14.75 -0.03
C MET A 68 -2.94 -15.13 1.20
N GLY A 69 -4.27 -15.23 1.01
CA GLY A 69 -5.21 -15.72 2.00
C GLY A 69 -5.68 -14.67 3.02
N MET A 70 -6.79 -15.01 3.70
CA MET A 70 -7.44 -14.15 4.69
C MET A 70 -6.52 -13.70 5.85
N PRO A 71 -5.63 -14.56 6.41
CA PRO A 71 -4.73 -14.12 7.47
C PRO A 71 -3.76 -13.02 7.03
N SER A 72 -3.33 -13.03 5.76
CA SER A 72 -2.38 -12.04 5.27
C SER A 72 -3.04 -10.68 5.07
N VAL A 73 -4.18 -10.64 4.36
CA VAL A 73 -4.88 -9.37 4.08
C VAL A 73 -5.39 -8.71 5.37
N GLY A 74 -5.83 -9.51 6.36
CA GLY A 74 -6.30 -8.99 7.65
C GLY A 74 -5.26 -8.17 8.43
N ILE A 75 -3.96 -8.38 8.18
CA ILE A 75 -2.89 -7.60 8.80
C ILE A 75 -2.83 -6.16 8.24
N TYR A 76 -3.34 -5.93 7.03
CA TYR A 76 -3.17 -4.65 6.31
C TYR A 76 -4.46 -3.83 6.18
N THR A 77 -5.62 -4.40 6.53
CA THR A 77 -6.95 -3.78 6.31
C THR A 77 -7.76 -3.52 7.58
N TYR A 78 -7.13 -3.59 8.77
CA TYR A 78 -7.82 -3.30 10.04
C TYR A 78 -7.82 -1.80 10.36
#